data_AF-A0A9P1KL79-F1
#
_entry.id   AF-A0A9P1KL79-F1
#
_cell.length_a   1.000
_cell.length_b   1.000
_cell.length_c   1.000
_cell.angle_alpha   90.00
_cell.angle_beta   90.00
_cell.angle_gamma   90.00
#
_symmetry.space_group_name_H-M   'P 1'
#
loop_
_entity.id
_entity.type
_entity.pdbx_description
1 polymer ?
#
loop_
_entity_poly.entity_id
_entity_poly.type
_entity_poly.pdbx_seq_one_letter_code
_entity_poly.pdbx_strand_id
1 'polypeptide(L)'
;MVVLGRPDGARGSYKQWEEDNIPPQVVFEILSPSNTMSEMAAKQQFYQQYGVLEMYFYNPQSHNFWGFQRATPEDSLVLITPLDFPWTSPLLNIRFELFDDGLAVYHPNGELFKEPGDLFDERDRAQQERDRALAKLRELGIDPETL
;
A
#
# COMPACT_ATOMS: atom_id res chain seq x y z
N MET A 1 -3.87 1.45 1.61
CA MET A 1 -4.74 0.25 1.80
C MET A 1 -4.69 -0.57 0.52
N VAL A 2 -4.88 -1.89 0.61
CA VAL A 2 -4.96 -2.80 -0.54
C VAL A 2 -6.28 -3.57 -0.47
N VAL A 3 -6.97 -3.62 -1.61
CA VAL A 3 -8.24 -4.31 -1.76
C VAL A 3 -8.13 -5.29 -2.91
N LEU A 4 -8.12 -6.58 -2.59
CA LEU A 4 -7.98 -7.65 -3.56
C LEU A 4 -9.27 -7.80 -4.38
N GLY A 5 -9.12 -8.09 -5.67
CA GLY A 5 -10.26 -8.24 -6.58
C GLY A 5 -10.89 -6.91 -7.02
N ARG A 6 -10.29 -5.76 -6.70
CA ARG A 6 -10.68 -4.45 -7.25
C ARG A 6 -9.67 -3.98 -8.28
N PRO A 7 -10.10 -3.27 -9.34
CA PRO A 7 -9.18 -2.69 -10.29
C PRO A 7 -8.36 -1.56 -9.64
N ASP A 8 -7.13 -1.41 -10.13
CA ASP A 8 -6.25 -0.30 -9.80
C ASP A 8 -6.90 1.04 -10.18
N GLY A 9 -6.75 2.03 -9.33
CA GLY A 9 -7.37 3.33 -9.54
C GLY A 9 -7.04 4.33 -8.44
N ALA A 10 -6.86 5.59 -8.84
CA ALA A 10 -6.62 6.69 -7.92
C ALA A 10 -7.88 6.97 -7.09
N ARG A 11 -7.74 7.00 -5.77
CA ARG A 11 -8.82 7.23 -4.82
C ARG A 11 -8.35 8.23 -3.76
N GLY A 12 -9.06 9.35 -3.63
CA GLY A 12 -8.83 10.29 -2.52
C GLY A 12 -9.27 9.72 -1.18
N SER A 13 -10.28 8.84 -1.19
CA SER A 13 -10.71 8.05 -0.05
C SER A 13 -11.31 6.72 -0.53
N TYR A 14 -11.22 5.69 0.30
CA TYR A 14 -11.87 4.41 0.01
C TYR A 14 -13.32 4.44 0.49
N LYS A 15 -14.26 4.23 -0.44
CA LYS A 15 -15.70 4.19 -0.16
C LYS A 15 -16.23 2.83 -0.54
N GLN A 16 -16.45 1.99 0.47
CA GLN A 16 -16.82 0.59 0.28
C GLN A 16 -18.09 0.40 -0.59
N TRP A 17 -19.06 1.31 -0.53
CA TRP A 17 -20.28 1.25 -1.36
C TRP A 17 -20.04 1.53 -2.85
N GLU A 18 -18.90 2.14 -3.21
CA GLU A 18 -18.47 2.32 -4.61
C GLU A 18 -17.62 1.12 -5.09
N GLU A 19 -17.38 0.13 -4.22
CA GLU A 19 -16.39 -0.95 -4.42
C GLU A 19 -17.00 -2.34 -4.17
N ASP A 20 -18.23 -2.56 -4.65
CA ASP A 20 -19.00 -3.81 -4.50
C ASP A 20 -19.14 -4.28 -3.04
N ASN A 21 -19.08 -3.33 -2.11
CA ASN A 21 -19.07 -3.57 -0.67
C ASN A 21 -17.92 -4.43 -0.15
N ILE A 22 -16.80 -4.49 -0.88
CA ILE A 22 -15.60 -5.23 -0.46
C ILE A 22 -14.79 -4.37 0.52
N PRO A 23 -14.52 -4.81 1.75
CA PRO A 23 -13.65 -4.09 2.66
C PRO A 23 -12.17 -4.30 2.26
N PRO A 24 -11.25 -3.42 2.67
CA PRO A 24 -9.82 -3.64 2.47
C PRO A 24 -9.32 -4.88 3.24
N GLN A 25 -8.50 -5.70 2.60
CA GLN A 25 -7.86 -6.85 3.26
C GLN A 25 -6.57 -6.45 3.97
N VAL A 26 -5.84 -5.48 3.42
CA VAL A 26 -4.56 -5.00 3.98
C VAL A 26 -4.59 -3.49 4.16
N VAL A 27 -4.17 -3.01 5.31
CA VAL A 27 -4.07 -1.57 5.61
C VAL A 27 -2.67 -1.20 6.05
N PHE A 28 -2.26 0.00 5.62
CA PHE A 28 -0.99 0.61 5.97
C PHE A 28 -1.31 1.96 6.57
N GLU A 29 -0.82 2.19 7.78
CA GLU A 29 -0.99 3.42 8.53
C GLU A 29 0.40 4.03 8.76
N ILE A 30 0.69 5.10 8.03
CA ILE A 30 1.92 5.87 8.18
C ILE A 30 1.61 7.05 9.09
N LEU A 31 2.19 7.02 10.29
CA LEU A 31 1.88 7.98 11.33
C LEU A 31 2.51 9.34 11.02
N SER A 32 1.76 10.39 11.33
CA SER A 32 2.24 11.76 11.40
C SER A 32 2.40 12.21 12.86
N PRO A 33 3.14 13.29 13.13
CA PRO A 33 3.34 13.82 14.49
C PRO A 33 2.05 14.17 15.23
N SER A 34 0.98 14.46 14.50
CA SER A 34 -0.31 14.81 15.08
C SER A 34 -1.15 13.60 15.47
N ASN A 35 -0.76 12.38 15.11
CA ASN A 35 -1.52 11.19 15.45
C ASN A 35 -1.41 10.87 16.94
N THR A 36 -2.56 10.64 17.56
CA THR A 36 -2.66 10.29 18.97
C THR A 36 -2.80 8.79 19.17
N MET A 37 -2.42 8.30 20.35
CA MET A 37 -2.63 6.89 20.72
C MET A 37 -4.11 6.49 20.66
N SER A 38 -5.01 7.38 21.10
CA SER A 38 -6.46 7.13 21.08
C SER A 38 -7.00 6.96 19.65
N GLU A 39 -6.54 7.77 18.70
CA GLU A 39 -6.91 7.62 17.29
C GLU A 39 -6.40 6.30 16.71
N MET A 40 -5.16 5.90 17.04
CA MET A 40 -4.60 4.63 16.56
C MET A 40 -5.35 3.42 17.14
N ALA A 41 -5.70 3.46 18.43
CA ALA A 41 -6.51 2.43 19.06
C ALA A 41 -7.90 2.33 18.40
N ALA A 42 -8.55 3.47 18.13
CA ALA A 42 -9.83 3.50 17.44
C ALA A 42 -9.74 2.92 16.01
N LYS A 43 -8.68 3.25 15.25
CA LYS A 43 -8.43 2.69 13.92
C LYS A 43 -8.21 1.18 13.97
N GLN A 44 -7.39 0.70 14.90
CA GLN A 44 -7.13 -0.72 15.09
C GLN A 44 -8.44 -1.48 15.36
N GLN A 45 -9.24 -1.00 16.30
CA GLN A 45 -10.54 -1.59 16.63
C GLN A 45 -11.47 -1.60 15.41
N PHE A 46 -11.53 -0.49 14.67
CA PHE A 46 -12.32 -0.39 13.45
C PHE A 46 -11.89 -1.44 12.42
N TYR A 47 -10.60 -1.53 12.10
CA TYR A 47 -10.09 -2.50 11.13
C TYR A 47 -10.33 -3.94 11.53
N GLN A 48 -10.17 -4.25 12.82
CA GLN A 48 -10.49 -5.56 13.36
C GLN A 48 -11.97 -5.90 13.15
N GLN A 49 -12.88 -4.97 13.48
CA GLN A 49 -14.31 -5.15 13.34
C GLN A 49 -14.75 -5.36 11.89
N TYR A 50 -14.10 -4.68 10.93
CA TYR A 50 -14.49 -4.72 9.50
C TYR A 50 -13.69 -5.72 8.66
N GLY A 51 -13.08 -6.72 9.29
CA GLY A 51 -12.54 -7.88 8.57
C GLY A 51 -11.17 -7.69 7.92
N VAL A 52 -10.43 -6.62 8.26
CA VAL A 52 -9.05 -6.44 7.79
C VAL A 52 -8.20 -7.62 8.28
N LEU A 53 -7.38 -8.18 7.39
CA LEU A 53 -6.56 -9.36 7.66
C LEU A 53 -5.13 -9.00 8.06
N GLU A 54 -4.59 -7.92 7.49
CA GLU A 54 -3.27 -7.42 7.80
C GLU A 54 -3.32 -5.90 8.02
N MET A 55 -2.73 -5.42 9.11
CA MET A 55 -2.61 -3.99 9.40
C MET A 55 -1.20 -3.65 9.86
N TYR A 56 -0.57 -2.70 9.19
CA TYR A 56 0.81 -2.29 9.46
C TYR A 56 0.86 -0.82 9.84
N PHE A 57 1.52 -0.52 10.95
CA PHE A 57 1.69 0.82 11.46
C PHE A 57 3.17 1.17 11.49
N TYR A 58 3.52 2.33 10.95
CA TYR A 58 4.89 2.80 10.92
C TYR A 58 4.97 4.29 11.21
N ASN A 59 5.82 4.67 12.15
CA ASN A 59 6.18 6.06 12.40
C ASN A 59 7.55 6.37 11.76
N PRO A 60 7.59 7.13 10.66
CA PRO A 60 8.84 7.45 9.97
C PRO A 60 9.77 8.37 10.76
N GLN A 61 9.31 9.07 11.80
CA GLN A 61 10.17 9.93 12.60
C GLN A 61 10.91 9.18 13.71
N SER A 62 10.27 8.16 14.27
CA SER A 62 10.85 7.36 15.36
C SER A 62 11.28 5.96 14.92
N HIS A 63 11.05 5.61 13.65
CA HIS A 63 11.21 4.27 13.07
C HIS A 63 10.44 3.17 13.82
N ASN A 64 9.41 3.54 14.59
CA ASN A 64 8.61 2.55 15.34
C ASN A 64 7.68 1.82 14.37
N PHE A 65 7.69 0.49 14.46
CA PHE A 65 6.82 -0.39 13.70
C PHE A 65 6.04 -1.32 14.62
N TRP A 66 4.78 -1.54 14.30
CA TRP A 66 4.02 -2.69 14.77
C TRP A 66 2.97 -3.07 13.73
N GLY A 67 2.54 -4.32 13.75
CA GLY A 67 1.48 -4.79 12.87
C GLY A 67 0.62 -5.84 13.51
N PHE A 68 -0.44 -6.22 12.82
CA PHE A 68 -1.26 -7.35 13.19
C PHE A 68 -1.64 -8.16 11.96
N GLN A 69 -1.69 -9.48 12.11
CA GLN A 69 -2.12 -10.41 11.07
C GLN A 69 -3.09 -11.44 11.63
N ARG A 70 -4.01 -11.89 10.78
CA ARG A 70 -4.87 -13.06 10.98
C ARG A 70 -5.16 -13.73 9.65
N ALA A 71 -5.55 -15.01 9.65
CA ALA A 71 -5.81 -15.73 8.41
C ALA A 71 -7.24 -15.46 7.89
N THR A 72 -8.24 -15.43 8.77
CA THR A 72 -9.62 -15.05 8.43
C THR A 72 -10.16 -13.97 9.38
N PRO A 73 -11.28 -13.28 9.04
CA PRO A 73 -11.90 -12.29 9.92
C PRO A 73 -12.34 -12.84 11.29
N GLU A 74 -12.57 -14.14 11.41
CA GLU A 74 -12.99 -14.82 12.63
C GLU A 74 -11.81 -15.14 13.56
N ASP A 75 -10.59 -15.14 13.02
CA ASP A 75 -9.38 -15.43 13.78
C ASP A 75 -8.95 -14.26 14.67
N SER A 76 -8.22 -14.60 15.72
CA SER A 76 -7.56 -13.62 16.59
C SER A 76 -6.38 -12.98 15.87
N LEU A 77 -6.18 -11.68 16.10
CA LEU A 77 -5.01 -10.96 15.60
C LEU A 77 -3.74 -11.39 16.34
N VAL A 78 -2.69 -11.67 15.58
CA VAL A 78 -1.34 -11.91 16.07
C VAL A 78 -0.53 -10.62 15.90
N LEU A 79 0.10 -10.15 16.98
CA LEU A 79 0.97 -8.98 16.96
C LEU A 79 2.26 -9.30 16.19
N ILE A 80 2.65 -8.38 15.33
CA ILE A 80 3.92 -8.38 14.61
C ILE A 80 4.75 -7.21 15.14
N THR A 81 5.99 -7.49 15.49
CA THR A 81 6.95 -6.54 16.05
C THR A 81 8.25 -6.57 15.22
N PRO A 82 9.19 -5.64 15.46
CA PRO A 82 10.50 -5.72 14.83
C PRO A 82 11.29 -7.01 15.11
N LEU A 83 10.93 -7.77 16.16
CA LEU A 83 11.55 -9.07 16.45
C LEU A 83 11.17 -10.16 15.44
N ASP A 84 10.09 -9.93 14.69
CA ASP A 84 9.57 -10.85 13.68
C ASP A 84 10.17 -10.57 12.29
N PHE A 85 11.10 -9.61 12.18
CA PHE A 85 11.75 -9.28 10.92
C PHE A 85 12.88 -10.26 10.56
N PRO A 86 13.03 -10.62 9.26
CA PRO A 86 12.25 -10.16 8.12
C PRO A 86 10.82 -10.72 8.09
N TRP A 87 9.82 -9.85 7.88
CA TRP A 87 8.42 -10.24 7.81
C TRP A 87 7.94 -10.24 6.36
N THR A 88 7.20 -11.26 5.93
CA THR A 88 6.58 -11.29 4.59
C THR A 88 5.07 -11.34 4.72
N SER A 89 4.38 -10.39 4.09
CA SER A 89 2.92 -10.35 4.05
C SER A 89 2.37 -11.61 3.36
N PRO A 90 1.52 -12.41 4.02
CA PRO A 90 0.92 -13.58 3.40
C PRO A 90 0.02 -13.24 2.19
N LEU A 91 -0.67 -12.10 2.19
CA LEU A 91 -1.57 -11.71 1.10
C LEU A 91 -0.86 -11.01 -0.06
N LEU A 92 0.15 -10.18 0.24
CA LEU A 92 0.80 -9.34 -0.76
C LEU A 92 2.14 -9.90 -1.24
N ASN A 93 2.72 -10.85 -0.50
CA ASN A 93 4.05 -11.39 -0.72
C ASN A 93 5.16 -10.32 -0.79
N ILE A 94 4.93 -9.17 -0.15
CA ILE A 94 5.95 -8.13 0.05
C ILE A 94 6.68 -8.38 1.36
N ARG A 95 7.98 -8.07 1.40
CA ARG A 95 8.83 -8.29 2.58
C ARG A 95 9.19 -6.97 3.25
N PHE A 96 9.17 -6.95 4.58
CA PHE A 96 9.54 -5.84 5.43
C PHE A 96 10.82 -6.17 6.18
N GLU A 97 11.74 -5.21 6.21
CA GLU A 97 12.95 -5.25 7.03
C GLU A 97 13.15 -3.88 7.67
N LEU A 98 13.62 -3.86 8.91
CA LEU A 98 13.90 -2.62 9.63
C LEU A 98 15.40 -2.46 9.82
N PHE A 99 15.90 -1.31 9.38
CA PHE A 99 17.28 -0.89 9.50
C PHE A 99 17.36 0.35 10.40
N ASP A 100 18.59 0.79 10.69
CA ASP A 100 18.83 1.98 11.51
C ASP A 100 18.23 3.25 10.90
N ASP A 101 18.17 3.32 9.57
CA ASP A 101 17.64 4.44 8.78
C ASP A 101 16.16 4.29 8.41
N GLY A 102 15.50 3.19 8.80
CA GLY A 102 14.05 3.04 8.72
C GLY A 102 13.57 1.71 8.13
N LEU A 103 12.29 1.68 7.77
CA LEU A 103 11.62 0.50 7.23
C LEU A 103 11.84 0.37 5.72
N ALA A 104 12.48 -0.71 5.30
CA ALA A 104 12.58 -1.13 3.91
C ALA A 104 11.44 -2.09 3.55
N VAL A 105 10.86 -1.91 2.37
CA VAL A 105 9.83 -2.79 1.81
C VAL A 105 10.32 -3.33 0.48
N TYR A 106 10.23 -4.64 0.28
CA TYR A 106 10.64 -5.32 -0.95
C TYR A 106 9.43 -5.91 -1.67
N HIS A 107 9.42 -5.75 -2.99
CA HIS A 107 8.50 -6.41 -3.90
C HIS A 107 8.65 -7.93 -3.82
N PRO A 108 7.65 -8.70 -4.31
CA PRO A 108 7.72 -10.16 -4.36
C PRO A 108 8.93 -10.72 -5.11
N ASN A 109 9.47 -9.96 -6.07
CA ASN A 109 10.66 -10.31 -6.84
C ASN A 109 11.99 -10.00 -6.11
N GLY A 110 11.93 -9.42 -4.90
CA GLY A 110 13.09 -9.03 -4.10
C GLY A 110 13.65 -7.64 -4.38
N GLU A 111 13.05 -6.87 -5.31
CA GLU A 111 13.45 -5.48 -5.56
C GLU A 111 12.92 -4.56 -4.46
N LEU A 112 13.71 -3.55 -4.06
CA LEU A 112 13.29 -2.56 -3.07
C LEU A 112 12.19 -1.66 -3.66
N PHE A 113 11.12 -1.41 -2.88
CA PHE A 113 10.17 -0.35 -3.21
C PHE A 113 10.89 0.99 -3.22
N LYS A 114 10.79 1.71 -4.34
CA LYS A 114 11.40 3.04 -4.48
C LYS A 114 10.73 4.05 -3.55
N GLU A 115 11.46 5.10 -3.16
CA GLU A 115 10.87 6.19 -2.39
C GLU A 115 9.71 6.84 -3.18
N PRO A 116 8.67 7.35 -2.50
CA PRO A 116 7.55 8.02 -3.18
C PRO A 116 7.99 9.08 -4.19
N GLY A 117 9.05 9.83 -3.91
CA GLY A 117 9.61 10.84 -4.83
C GLY A 117 10.09 10.23 -6.16
N ASP A 118 10.82 9.13 -6.10
CA ASP A 118 11.33 8.42 -7.29
C ASP A 118 10.20 7.81 -8.12
N LEU A 119 9.12 7.36 -7.47
CA LEU A 119 7.92 6.82 -8.12
C LEU A 119 7.14 7.90 -8.90
N PHE A 120 7.03 9.12 -8.36
CA PHE A 120 6.39 10.23 -9.08
C PHE A 120 7.21 10.64 -10.31
N ASP A 121 8.53 10.73 -10.17
CA ASP A 121 9.43 11.05 -11.28
C ASP A 121 9.36 10.01 -12.41
N GLU A 122 9.31 8.73 -12.07
CA GLU A 122 9.18 7.66 -13.06
C GLU A 122 7.81 7.63 -13.71
N ARG A 123 6.72 7.82 -12.95
CA ARG A 123 5.36 7.94 -13.50
C ARG A 123 5.27 9.11 -14.47
N ASP A 124 5.81 10.26 -14.10
CA ASP A 124 5.76 11.47 -14.92
C ASP A 124 6.64 11.33 -16.18
N ARG A 125 7.77 10.63 -16.10
CA ARG A 125 8.59 10.25 -17.27
C ARG A 125 7.85 9.27 -18.18
N ALA A 126 7.31 8.19 -17.64
CA ALA A 126 6.55 7.18 -18.40
C ALA A 126 5.32 7.81 -19.07
N GLN A 127 4.64 8.73 -18.39
CA GLN A 127 3.53 9.49 -18.93
C GLN A 127 3.98 10.40 -20.09
N GLN A 128 5.08 11.13 -19.92
CA GLN A 128 5.64 11.97 -20.99
C GLN A 128 6.06 11.14 -22.21
N GLU A 129 6.67 9.98 -22.01
CA GLU A 129 7.07 9.08 -23.09
C GLU A 129 5.86 8.54 -23.85
N ARG A 130 4.83 8.10 -23.13
CA ARG A 130 3.56 7.67 -23.70
C ARG A 130 2.90 8.78 -24.51
N ASP A 131 2.82 10.00 -23.95
CA ASP A 131 2.19 11.14 -24.61
C ASP A 131 2.97 11.57 -25.86
N ARG A 132 4.31 11.50 -25.84
CA ARG A 132 5.16 11.71 -27.02
C ARG A 132 4.96 10.63 -28.08
N ALA A 133 4.85 9.37 -27.68
CA ALA A 133 4.59 8.26 -28.59
C ALA A 133 3.22 8.42 -29.28
N LEU A 134 2.18 8.78 -28.52
CA LEU A 134 0.83 9.06 -29.05
C LEU A 134 0.83 10.25 -30.01
N ALA A 135 1.54 11.33 -29.68
CA ALA A 135 1.68 12.49 -30.56
C ALA A 135 2.36 12.11 -31.89
N LYS A 136 3.43 11.29 -31.82
CA LYS A 136 4.16 10.84 -33.00
C LYS A 136 3.33 9.89 -33.88
N LEU A 137 2.51 9.02 -33.29
CA LEU A 137 1.56 8.19 -34.04
C LEU A 137 0.55 9.06 -34.81
N ARG A 138 0.01 10.11 -34.16
CA ARG A 138 -0.89 11.07 -34.81
C ARG A 138 -0.22 11.84 -35.94
N GLU A 139 1.04 12.27 -35.78
CA GLU A 139 1.82 12.91 -36.86
C GLU A 139 2.03 11.98 -38.07
N LEU A 140 2.14 10.67 -37.83
CA LEU A 140 2.25 9.66 -38.87
C LEU A 140 0.89 9.28 -39.50
N GLY A 141 -0.20 9.94 -39.11
CA GLY A 141 -1.55 9.66 -39.61
C GLY A 141 -2.15 8.36 -39.07
N ILE A 142 -1.57 7.79 -38.01
CA ILE A 142 -2.05 6.59 -37.35
C ILE A 142 -2.93 7.03 -36.18
N ASP A 143 -4.21 6.66 -36.18
CA ASP A 143 -5.11 6.94 -35.07
C ASP A 143 -4.84 5.94 -33.92
N PRO A 144 -4.30 6.41 -32.77
CA PRO A 144 -3.96 5.53 -31.66
C PRO A 144 -5.17 4.88 -30.99
N GLU A 145 -6.38 5.42 -31.17
CA GLU A 145 -7.63 4.87 -30.62
C GLU A 145 -8.18 3.69 -31.44
N THR A 146 -7.54 3.40 -32.58
CA THR A 146 -7.94 2.34 -33.53
C THR A 146 -6.99 1.15 -33.59
N LEU A 147 -5.95 1.16 -32.75
CA LEU A 147 -4.99 0.07 -32.53
C LEU A 147 -5.42 -0.77 -31.33
#